data_AF-A0A8S9WDZ4-F1
#
_entry.id   AF-A0A8S9WDZ4-F1
#
_cell.length_a   1.000
_cell.length_b   1.000
_cell.length_c   1.000
_cell.angle_alpha   90.00
_cell.angle_beta   90.00
_cell.angle_gamma   90.00
#
_symmetry.space_group_name_H-M   'P 1'
#
loop_
_entity.id
_entity.type
_entity.pdbx_description
1 polymer ?
#
loop_
_entity_poly.entity_id
_entity_poly.type
_entity_poly.pdbx_seq_one_letter_code
_entity_poly.pdbx_strand_id
1 'polypeptide(L)'
;MPLLIEVLRPSFTFVKISNELIETIIAIILTHFITVQINAPLLSLLSSSIHTEIGIANATVTLTTRSGTEINTTQTDSTGHYVFVDVLPDYYDITATKRSYCPYTNNVTVTAEAPETADIVLCQKGDFNTNSEPADAGDLAMMADATAAGTSDETYDLDGDGNPADEADLTLLKDVSVGVAELE
;
A
#
# COMPACT_ATOMS: atom_id res chain seq x y z
N MET A 1 11.61 27.90 41.65
CA MET A 1 10.50 27.23 40.94
C MET A 1 10.96 27.02 39.51
N PRO A 2 11.26 25.79 39.06
CA PRO A 2 11.63 25.59 37.66
C PRO A 2 10.36 25.68 36.80
N LEU A 3 10.47 26.36 35.65
CA LEU A 3 9.43 26.41 34.64
C LEU A 3 9.11 24.99 34.17
N LEU A 4 7.84 24.64 34.21
CA LEU A 4 7.29 23.46 33.57
C LEU A 4 7.51 23.65 32.06
N ILE A 5 8.46 22.91 31.48
CA ILE A 5 8.55 22.74 30.03
C ILE A 5 7.26 22.05 29.64
N GLU A 6 6.36 22.82 29.05
CA GLU A 6 5.19 22.32 28.36
C GLU A 6 5.73 21.48 27.20
N VAL A 7 5.87 20.18 27.43
CA VAL A 7 6.17 19.20 26.39
C VAL A 7 5.00 19.32 25.42
N LEU A 8 5.21 20.06 24.34
CA LEU A 8 4.31 20.06 23.20
C LEU A 8 4.12 18.60 22.82
N ARG A 9 2.89 18.11 23.00
CA ARG A 9 2.43 16.79 22.55
C ARG A 9 1.70 17.04 21.24
N PRO A 10 2.39 17.05 20.08
CA PRO A 10 1.73 17.25 18.81
C PRO A 10 0.81 16.06 18.50
N SER A 11 -0.44 16.37 18.21
CA SER A 11 -1.46 15.45 17.68
C SER A 11 -1.32 15.34 16.15
N PHE A 12 -1.38 14.12 15.62
CA PHE A 12 -1.14 13.78 14.21
C PHE A 12 -2.46 13.49 13.46
N THR A 13 -2.47 13.63 12.12
CA THR A 13 -3.60 13.23 11.26
C THR A 13 -3.12 12.73 9.88
N PHE A 14 -3.29 11.40 9.69
CA PHE A 14 -3.37 10.48 8.54
C PHE A 14 -3.10 10.89 7.06
N VAL A 15 -2.53 9.92 6.30
CA VAL A 15 -2.87 9.62 4.88
C VAL A 15 -2.97 8.10 4.65
N LYS A 16 -3.16 7.69 3.40
CA LYS A 16 -4.05 6.62 2.96
C LYS A 16 -3.22 5.49 2.38
N ILE A 17 -3.56 4.25 2.70
CA ILE A 17 -3.01 3.12 1.96
C ILE A 17 -3.88 2.90 0.72
N SER A 18 -3.38 3.24 -0.48
CA SER A 18 -4.09 3.05 -1.74
C SER A 18 -3.44 1.97 -2.61
N ASN A 19 -4.13 1.50 -3.64
CA ASN A 19 -3.59 0.58 -4.64
C ASN A 19 -3.32 1.39 -5.92
N GLU A 20 -2.04 1.43 -6.35
CA GLU A 20 -1.48 2.04 -7.58
C GLU A 20 -1.58 3.57 -7.80
N LEU A 21 -0.51 4.13 -8.38
CA LEU A 21 -0.16 5.56 -8.49
C LEU A 21 -1.04 6.36 -9.48
N ILE A 22 -1.93 7.25 -8.98
CA ILE A 22 -2.55 8.32 -9.81
C ILE A 22 -2.48 9.71 -9.13
N GLU A 23 -1.46 9.97 -8.33
CA GLU A 23 -1.30 11.28 -7.67
C GLU A 23 -1.05 12.43 -8.67
N THR A 24 -0.49 12.16 -9.87
CA THR A 24 -0.08 13.25 -10.78
C THR A 24 -1.21 13.81 -11.67
N ILE A 25 -2.30 13.07 -11.90
CA ILE A 25 -3.36 13.50 -12.84
C ILE A 25 -4.51 14.24 -12.13
N ILE A 26 -4.81 13.92 -10.87
CA ILE A 26 -5.93 14.52 -10.12
C ILE A 26 -5.59 15.93 -9.59
N ALA A 27 -4.33 16.17 -9.17
CA ALA A 27 -3.88 17.46 -8.64
C ALA A 27 -3.89 18.61 -9.68
N ILE A 28 -3.63 18.31 -10.96
CA ILE A 28 -3.67 19.29 -12.06
C ILE A 28 -5.11 19.72 -12.37
N ILE A 29 -6.08 18.80 -12.23
CA ILE A 29 -7.49 19.09 -12.51
C ILE A 29 -8.12 19.90 -11.37
N LEU A 30 -7.79 19.59 -10.11
CA LEU A 30 -8.39 20.27 -8.95
C LEU A 30 -7.88 21.70 -8.72
N THR A 31 -6.62 21.99 -9.05
CA THR A 31 -6.05 23.35 -8.87
C THR A 31 -6.38 24.32 -10.00
N HIS A 32 -6.86 23.84 -11.16
CA HIS A 32 -7.09 24.67 -12.35
C HIS A 32 -8.50 24.60 -12.99
N PHE A 33 -9.46 23.82 -12.46
CA PHE A 33 -10.81 23.72 -13.06
C PHE A 33 -11.97 24.07 -12.11
N ILE A 34 -11.94 25.28 -11.55
CA ILE A 34 -13.18 26.03 -11.40
C ILE A 34 -13.46 26.64 -12.79
N THR A 35 -14.18 25.90 -13.65
CA THR A 35 -14.90 26.30 -14.91
C THR A 35 -14.79 25.33 -16.10
N VAL A 36 -14.79 24.01 -15.91
CA VAL A 36 -15.21 23.09 -16.99
C VAL A 36 -16.51 22.44 -16.59
N GLN A 37 -17.58 22.74 -17.34
CA GLN A 37 -18.87 22.09 -17.21
C GLN A 37 -18.69 20.60 -17.53
N ILE A 38 -18.84 19.73 -16.53
CA ILE A 38 -18.77 18.28 -16.71
C ILE A 38 -20.03 17.84 -17.48
N ASN A 39 -19.89 17.57 -18.77
CA ASN A 39 -20.97 16.98 -19.57
C ASN A 39 -20.93 15.46 -19.43
N ALA A 40 -22.11 14.82 -19.42
CA ALA A 40 -22.32 13.39 -19.15
C ALA A 40 -21.31 12.37 -19.73
N PRO A 41 -20.78 12.49 -20.98
CA PRO A 41 -19.80 11.52 -21.48
C PRO A 41 -18.43 11.59 -20.78
N LEU A 42 -18.07 12.72 -20.16
CA LEU A 42 -16.83 12.86 -19.40
C LEU A 42 -16.94 12.23 -17.99
N LEU A 43 -18.16 12.17 -17.44
CA LEU A 43 -18.42 11.49 -16.16
C LEU A 43 -18.18 9.97 -16.26
N SER A 44 -18.54 9.37 -17.41
CA SER A 44 -18.34 7.95 -17.68
C SER A 44 -16.87 7.55 -17.82
N LEU A 45 -16.03 8.43 -18.39
CA LEU A 45 -14.59 8.19 -18.54
C LEU A 45 -13.85 8.36 -17.21
N LEU A 46 -14.32 9.29 -16.36
CA LEU A 46 -13.84 9.41 -14.99
C LEU A 46 -14.23 8.19 -14.16
N SER A 47 -15.42 7.59 -14.35
CA SER A 47 -15.82 6.34 -13.68
C SER A 47 -14.94 5.13 -14.02
N SER A 48 -14.36 5.08 -15.22
CA SER A 48 -13.40 4.04 -15.60
C SER A 48 -11.96 4.29 -15.13
N SER A 49 -11.64 5.50 -14.68
CA SER A 49 -10.30 5.88 -14.18
C SER A 49 -10.27 6.24 -12.69
N ILE A 50 -11.42 6.35 -12.03
CA ILE A 50 -11.50 6.25 -10.57
C ILE A 50 -11.45 4.77 -10.23
N HIS A 51 -10.24 4.25 -10.07
CA HIS A 51 -10.08 3.25 -9.03
C HIS A 51 -10.57 3.94 -7.75
N THR A 52 -11.70 3.48 -7.21
CA THR A 52 -11.98 3.77 -5.83
C THR A 52 -10.79 3.22 -5.09
N GLU A 53 -9.88 4.09 -4.67
CA GLU A 53 -8.83 3.74 -3.73
C GLU A 53 -9.55 3.39 -2.42
N ILE A 54 -10.07 2.17 -2.37
CA ILE A 54 -10.64 1.55 -1.20
C ILE A 54 -9.43 1.32 -0.32
N GLY A 55 -9.32 2.11 0.74
CA GLY A 55 -8.19 1.99 1.63
C GLY A 55 -8.13 0.59 2.22
N ILE A 56 -6.92 0.07 2.37
CA ILE A 56 -6.71 -1.30 2.83
C ILE A 56 -6.93 -1.33 4.34
N ALA A 57 -8.06 -1.88 4.80
CA ALA A 57 -8.37 -2.01 6.22
C ALA A 57 -7.58 -3.12 6.93
N ASN A 58 -7.35 -2.96 8.24
CA ASN A 58 -6.65 -3.90 9.12
C ASN A 58 -5.23 -4.28 8.64
N ALA A 59 -4.57 -3.43 7.85
CA ALA A 59 -3.15 -3.55 7.60
C ALA A 59 -2.39 -3.12 8.85
N THR A 60 -1.38 -3.89 9.26
CA THR A 60 -0.50 -3.53 10.37
C THR A 60 0.55 -2.56 9.86
N VAL A 61 0.63 -1.39 10.49
CA VAL A 61 1.63 -0.36 10.18
C VAL A 61 2.54 -0.22 11.39
N THR A 62 3.84 -0.33 11.17
CA THR A 62 4.88 -0.25 12.21
C THR A 62 5.83 0.89 11.89
N LEU A 63 6.11 1.72 12.89
CA LEU A 63 7.07 2.82 12.83
C LEU A 63 8.36 2.41 13.54
N THR A 64 9.47 2.44 12.83
CA THR A 64 10.80 2.11 13.36
C THR A 64 11.78 3.26 13.18
N THR A 65 12.72 3.41 14.10
CA THR A 65 13.89 4.28 13.89
C THR A 65 14.75 3.74 12.75
N ARG A 66 15.64 4.57 12.20
CA ARG A 66 16.67 4.15 11.23
C ARG A 66 17.57 2.99 11.72
N SER A 67 17.68 2.80 13.03
CA SER A 67 18.42 1.67 13.62
C SER A 67 17.60 0.39 13.74
N GLY A 68 16.37 0.37 13.21
CA GLY A 68 15.44 -0.76 13.27
C GLY A 68 14.75 -0.91 14.62
N THR A 69 14.76 0.10 15.49
CA THR A 69 14.07 0.04 16.79
C THR A 69 12.60 0.40 16.60
N GLU A 70 11.71 -0.51 16.92
CA GLU A 70 10.27 -0.26 16.91
C GLU A 70 9.90 0.84 17.91
N ILE A 71 9.22 1.87 17.42
CA ILE A 71 8.67 2.95 18.23
C ILE A 71 7.22 2.63 18.59
N ASN A 72 6.43 2.23 17.60
CA ASN A 72 5.02 1.93 17.79
C ASN A 72 4.45 1.13 16.60
N THR A 73 3.28 0.50 16.82
CA THR A 73 2.51 -0.22 15.81
C THR A 73 1.03 0.13 15.91
N THR A 74 0.36 0.23 14.77
CA THR A 74 -1.07 0.51 14.65
C THR A 74 -1.70 -0.32 13.52
N GLN A 75 -3.01 -0.24 13.37
CA GLN A 75 -3.74 -0.85 12.25
C GLN A 75 -4.53 0.20 11.49
N THR A 76 -4.64 0.03 10.17
CA THR A 76 -5.51 0.86 9.35
C THR A 76 -6.99 0.60 9.65
N ASP A 77 -7.80 1.66 9.60
CA ASP A 77 -9.25 1.56 9.75
C ASP A 77 -9.96 1.06 8.47
N SER A 78 -11.30 1.03 8.48
CA SER A 78 -12.13 0.58 7.34
C SER A 78 -11.92 1.37 6.05
N THR A 79 -11.29 2.54 6.14
CA THR A 79 -10.99 3.44 5.03
C THR A 79 -9.49 3.50 4.72
N GLY A 80 -8.67 2.63 5.32
CA GLY A 80 -7.22 2.55 5.10
C GLY A 80 -6.40 3.59 5.84
N HIS A 81 -6.99 4.31 6.79
CA HIS A 81 -6.30 5.37 7.53
C HIS A 81 -5.62 4.79 8.78
N TYR A 82 -4.33 5.14 8.99
CA TYR A 82 -3.56 4.86 10.21
C TYR A 82 -2.90 6.11 10.83
N VAL A 83 -2.73 6.16 12.15
CA VAL A 83 -2.08 7.29 12.84
C VAL A 83 -1.13 6.83 13.93
N PHE A 84 -0.02 7.55 14.04
CA PHE A 84 0.88 7.54 15.18
C PHE A 84 0.83 8.92 15.82
N VAL A 85 0.66 8.99 17.14
CA VAL A 85 0.63 10.25 17.90
C VAL A 85 1.85 10.36 18.81
N ASP A 86 2.20 11.58 19.23
CA ASP A 86 3.32 11.85 20.14
C ASP A 86 4.69 11.33 19.62
N VAL A 87 4.90 11.32 18.29
CA VAL A 87 6.20 10.97 17.67
C VAL A 87 7.15 12.17 17.69
N LEU A 88 8.39 11.97 18.14
CA LEU A 88 9.40 13.03 18.17
C LEU A 88 9.92 13.33 16.75
N PRO A 89 10.39 14.57 16.49
CA PRO A 89 11.04 14.87 15.22
C PRO A 89 12.31 14.04 15.01
N ASP A 90 12.31 13.19 13.98
CA ASP A 90 13.45 12.37 13.53
C ASP A 90 13.14 11.72 12.16
N TYR A 91 14.07 10.94 11.64
CA TYR A 91 13.89 10.07 10.48
C TYR A 91 13.45 8.67 10.90
N TYR A 92 12.37 8.18 10.28
CA TYR A 92 11.78 6.88 10.57
C TYR A 92 11.52 6.07 9.29
N ASP A 93 11.50 4.75 9.47
CA ASP A 93 10.96 3.82 8.49
C ASP A 93 9.52 3.45 8.92
N ILE A 94 8.59 3.49 7.97
CA ILE A 94 7.22 3.01 8.13
C ILE A 94 7.07 1.75 7.31
N THR A 95 6.75 0.64 7.96
CA THR A 95 6.50 -0.64 7.31
C THR A 95 5.04 -1.00 7.44
N ALA A 96 4.35 -1.24 6.33
CA ALA A 96 3.01 -1.79 6.32
C ALA A 96 3.05 -3.26 5.88
N THR A 97 2.27 -4.08 6.57
CA THR A 97 2.10 -5.51 6.29
C THR A 97 0.63 -5.87 6.39
N LYS A 98 0.20 -6.77 5.52
CA LYS A 98 -1.13 -7.38 5.57
C LYS A 98 -1.08 -8.72 4.86
N ARG A 99 -1.80 -9.70 5.39
CA ARG A 99 -1.95 -11.00 4.72
C ARG A 99 -2.42 -10.82 3.28
N SER A 100 -1.85 -11.59 2.36
CA SER A 100 -2.12 -11.54 0.92
C SER A 100 -1.67 -10.24 0.24
N TYR A 101 -0.87 -9.42 0.93
CA TYR A 101 -0.22 -8.26 0.35
C TYR A 101 1.29 -8.33 0.56
N CYS A 102 2.04 -7.78 -0.39
CA CYS A 102 3.47 -7.62 -0.26
C CYS A 102 3.77 -6.65 0.89
N PRO A 103 4.76 -6.91 1.76
CA PRO A 103 5.20 -5.91 2.72
C PRO A 103 5.77 -4.71 1.97
N TYR A 104 5.52 -3.50 2.50
CA TYR A 104 6.06 -2.28 1.92
C TYR A 104 6.66 -1.40 3.00
N THR A 105 7.88 -0.93 2.76
CA THR A 105 8.59 -0.01 3.65
C THR A 105 8.87 1.29 2.94
N ASN A 106 8.38 2.38 3.52
CA ASN A 106 8.70 3.75 3.12
C ASN A 106 9.45 4.46 4.25
N ASN A 107 10.16 5.53 3.91
CA ASN A 107 10.78 6.39 4.92
C ASN A 107 10.04 7.72 5.04
N VAL A 108 10.00 8.24 6.26
CA VAL A 108 9.37 9.52 6.59
C VAL A 108 10.31 10.34 7.47
N THR A 109 10.36 11.64 7.24
CA THR A 109 11.04 12.58 8.14
C THR A 109 9.97 13.32 8.93
N VAL A 110 9.95 13.17 10.25
CA VAL A 110 9.04 13.89 11.15
C VAL A 110 9.68 15.19 11.59
N THR A 111 8.97 16.31 11.42
CA THR A 111 9.40 17.63 11.89
C THR A 111 8.51 18.14 13.01
N ALA A 112 8.97 19.16 13.75
CA ALA A 112 8.17 19.79 14.81
C ALA A 112 7.14 20.82 14.27
N GLU A 113 7.17 21.10 12.96
CA GLU A 113 6.49 22.26 12.38
C GLU A 113 5.07 21.94 11.93
N ALA A 114 4.83 20.71 11.46
CA ALA A 114 3.53 20.25 10.99
C ALA A 114 3.42 18.72 11.08
N PRO A 115 2.19 18.16 11.06
CA PRO A 115 1.99 16.73 10.81
C PRO A 115 2.53 16.34 9.44
N GLU A 116 3.17 15.18 9.38
CA GLU A 116 3.73 14.63 8.14
C GLU A 116 2.85 13.51 7.59
N THR A 117 2.85 13.41 6.28
CA THR A 117 2.01 12.48 5.52
C THR A 117 2.87 11.47 4.78
N ALA A 118 2.52 10.19 4.89
CA ALA A 118 3.15 9.13 4.12
C ALA A 118 2.06 8.22 3.56
N ASP A 119 1.96 8.18 2.24
CA ASP A 119 1.14 7.19 1.55
C ASP A 119 1.92 5.89 1.40
N ILE A 120 1.17 4.80 1.47
CA ILE A 120 1.71 3.45 1.32
C ILE A 120 0.87 2.73 0.28
N VAL A 121 1.53 2.11 -0.67
CA VAL A 121 0.87 1.24 -1.65
C VAL A 121 1.33 -0.18 -1.38
N LEU A 122 0.39 -1.07 -1.09
CA LEU A 122 0.66 -2.49 -0.92
C LEU A 122 0.25 -3.22 -2.20
N CYS A 123 1.17 -3.95 -2.83
CA CYS A 123 0.78 -4.86 -3.92
C CYS A 123 -0.03 -6.03 -3.36
N GLN A 124 -1.10 -6.40 -4.06
CA GLN A 124 -1.86 -7.60 -3.74
C GLN A 124 -1.12 -8.80 -4.31
N LYS A 125 -0.77 -9.76 -3.46
CA LYS A 125 -0.09 -10.97 -3.92
C LYS A 125 -1.02 -11.74 -4.85
N GLY A 126 -0.46 -12.29 -5.92
CA GLY A 126 -1.21 -13.08 -6.90
C GLY A 126 -2.04 -12.27 -7.90
N ASP A 127 -2.11 -10.93 -7.81
CA ASP A 127 -2.71 -10.06 -8.84
C ASP A 127 -1.59 -9.46 -9.72
N PHE A 128 -1.08 -10.27 -10.65
CA PHE A 128 0.03 -9.89 -11.53
C PHE A 128 -0.43 -8.99 -12.67
N ASN A 129 -1.69 -9.13 -13.07
CA ASN A 129 -2.25 -8.36 -14.18
C ASN A 129 -2.91 -7.04 -13.72
N THR A 130 -2.90 -6.76 -12.41
CA THR A 130 -3.33 -5.51 -11.76
C THR A 130 -4.80 -5.16 -11.99
N ASN A 131 -5.65 -6.19 -12.13
CA ASN A 131 -7.09 -6.00 -12.34
C ASN A 131 -7.90 -6.04 -11.04
N SER A 132 -7.23 -6.11 -9.87
CA SER A 132 -7.84 -6.25 -8.54
C SER A 132 -8.60 -7.56 -8.32
N GLU A 133 -8.35 -8.59 -9.12
CA GLU A 133 -8.93 -9.93 -9.00
C GLU A 133 -7.77 -10.94 -8.89
N PRO A 134 -7.17 -11.13 -7.70
CA PRO A 134 -5.97 -11.95 -7.55
C PRO A 134 -6.21 -13.43 -7.87
N ALA A 135 -5.18 -14.09 -8.39
CA ALA A 135 -5.16 -15.50 -8.73
C ALA A 135 -6.23 -15.88 -9.76
N ASP A 136 -6.65 -14.95 -10.60
CA ASP A 136 -7.58 -15.24 -11.68
C ASP A 136 -6.89 -15.99 -12.84
N ALA A 137 -7.63 -16.24 -13.92
CA ALA A 137 -7.08 -16.95 -15.08
C ALA A 137 -5.97 -16.15 -15.81
N GLY A 138 -6.01 -14.81 -15.75
CA GLY A 138 -4.98 -13.93 -16.28
C GLY A 138 -3.71 -13.98 -15.45
N ASP A 139 -3.83 -13.96 -14.13
CA ASP A 139 -2.71 -14.10 -13.21
C ASP A 139 -2.04 -15.46 -13.33
N LEU A 140 -2.84 -16.52 -13.44
CA LEU A 140 -2.32 -17.86 -13.64
C LEU A 140 -1.56 -18.00 -14.97
N ALA A 141 -2.02 -17.30 -16.02
CA ALA A 141 -1.31 -17.25 -17.30
C ALA A 141 0.01 -16.47 -17.18
N MET A 142 0.00 -15.32 -16.50
CA MET A 142 1.22 -14.54 -16.24
C MET A 142 2.25 -15.33 -15.43
N MET A 143 1.81 -16.04 -14.39
CA MET A 143 2.66 -16.92 -13.60
C MET A 143 3.26 -18.03 -14.46
N ALA A 144 2.44 -18.73 -15.25
CA ALA A 144 2.93 -19.80 -16.13
C ALA A 144 3.93 -19.31 -17.19
N ASP A 145 3.69 -18.13 -17.76
CA ASP A 145 4.62 -17.49 -18.70
C ASP A 145 5.94 -17.12 -18.01
N ALA A 146 5.88 -16.61 -16.78
CA ALA A 146 7.06 -16.29 -15.96
C ALA A 146 7.85 -17.54 -15.56
N THR A 147 7.18 -18.63 -15.19
CA THR A 147 7.80 -19.95 -14.94
C THR A 147 8.54 -20.45 -16.17
N ALA A 148 7.91 -20.36 -17.35
CA ALA A 148 8.52 -20.79 -18.60
C ALA A 148 9.72 -19.91 -19.02
N ALA A 149 9.68 -18.62 -18.68
CA ALA A 149 10.74 -17.67 -18.97
C ALA A 149 11.90 -17.73 -17.95
N GLY A 150 11.66 -18.20 -16.72
CA GLY A 150 12.61 -18.18 -15.61
C GLY A 150 12.86 -16.75 -15.11
N THR A 151 11.81 -16.09 -14.62
CA THR A 151 11.92 -14.73 -14.07
C THR A 151 12.78 -14.70 -12.79
N SER A 152 13.36 -13.53 -12.50
CA SER A 152 13.99 -13.23 -11.21
C SER A 152 13.20 -12.18 -10.42
N ASP A 153 11.97 -11.91 -10.83
CA ASP A 153 11.09 -10.95 -10.19
C ASP A 153 10.48 -11.59 -8.93
N GLU A 154 10.94 -11.14 -7.76
CA GLU A 154 10.52 -11.65 -6.44
C GLU A 154 9.02 -11.46 -6.17
N THR A 155 8.29 -10.66 -6.96
CA THR A 155 6.82 -10.59 -6.83
C THR A 155 6.14 -11.92 -7.19
N TYR A 156 6.81 -12.75 -7.99
CA TYR A 156 6.33 -14.08 -8.37
C TYR A 156 6.68 -15.17 -7.35
N ASP A 157 7.51 -14.87 -6.34
CA ASP A 157 7.82 -15.76 -5.21
C ASP A 157 6.68 -15.68 -4.18
N LEU A 158 5.67 -16.50 -4.37
CA LEU A 158 4.44 -16.52 -3.59
C LEU A 158 4.60 -17.32 -2.29
N ASP A 159 5.46 -18.34 -2.28
CA ASP A 159 5.70 -19.18 -1.11
C ASP A 159 6.89 -18.72 -0.23
N GLY A 160 7.69 -17.77 -0.74
CA GLY A 160 8.78 -17.11 -0.03
C GLY A 160 10.06 -17.96 0.08
N ASP A 161 10.24 -18.94 -0.82
CA ASP A 161 11.39 -19.84 -0.80
C ASP A 161 12.65 -19.26 -1.48
N GLY A 162 12.53 -18.10 -2.13
CA GLY A 162 13.59 -17.40 -2.83
C GLY A 162 13.80 -17.84 -4.29
N ASN A 163 12.89 -18.64 -4.86
CA ASN A 163 12.90 -19.09 -6.25
C ASN A 163 11.64 -18.62 -6.98
N PRO A 164 11.64 -17.39 -7.55
CA PRO A 164 10.43 -16.81 -8.09
C PRO A 164 9.85 -17.55 -9.31
N ALA A 165 8.52 -17.64 -9.35
CA ALA A 165 7.72 -18.27 -10.40
C ALA A 165 8.06 -19.74 -10.63
N ASP A 166 8.45 -20.47 -9.59
CA ASP A 166 8.74 -21.90 -9.74
C ASP A 166 7.45 -22.76 -9.79
N GLU A 167 7.59 -24.08 -9.78
CA GLU A 167 6.40 -24.97 -9.80
C GLU A 167 5.60 -24.91 -8.49
N ALA A 168 6.26 -24.60 -7.36
CA ALA A 168 5.60 -24.44 -6.06
C ALA A 168 4.75 -23.16 -6.05
N ASP A 169 5.29 -22.04 -6.56
CA ASP A 169 4.54 -20.79 -6.75
C ASP A 169 3.32 -20.96 -7.66
N LEU A 170 3.53 -21.60 -8.81
CA LEU A 170 2.45 -21.87 -9.76
C LEU A 170 1.38 -22.79 -9.15
N THR A 171 1.77 -23.76 -8.33
CA THR A 171 0.84 -24.65 -7.62
C THR A 171 0.07 -23.90 -6.55
N LEU A 172 0.75 -23.07 -5.75
CA LEU A 172 0.13 -22.24 -4.73
C LEU A 172 -0.90 -21.28 -5.35
N LEU A 173 -0.57 -20.63 -6.47
CA LEU A 173 -1.51 -19.75 -7.17
C LEU A 173 -2.74 -20.50 -7.70
N LYS A 174 -2.57 -21.71 -8.23
CA LYS A 174 -3.71 -22.57 -8.64
C LYS A 174 -4.59 -22.90 -7.44
N ASP A 175 -3.99 -23.29 -6.34
CA ASP A 175 -4.70 -23.64 -5.11
C ASP A 175 -5.48 -22.44 -4.54
N VAL A 176 -4.91 -21.24 -4.60
CA VAL A 176 -5.59 -19.98 -4.26
C VAL A 176 -6.75 -19.70 -5.21
N SER A 177 -6.57 -19.88 -6.53
CA SER A 177 -7.62 -19.64 -7.55
C SER A 177 -8.89 -20.49 -7.34
N VAL A 178 -8.74 -21.67 -6.73
CA VAL A 178 -9.85 -22.58 -6.41
C VAL A 178 -10.28 -22.53 -4.94
N GLY A 179 -9.69 -21.63 -4.15
CA GLY A 179 -10.01 -21.42 -2.73
C GLY A 179 -9.59 -22.55 -1.80
N VAL A 180 -8.57 -23.34 -2.16
CA VAL A 180 -8.00 -24.37 -1.28
C VAL A 180 -6.79 -23.90 -0.47
N ALA A 181 -6.23 -22.73 -0.82
CA ALA A 181 -5.15 -22.06 -0.10
C ALA A 181 -5.39 -20.54 -0.03
N GLU A 182 -4.61 -19.86 0.82
CA GLU A 182 -4.53 -18.40 0.90
C GLU A 182 -3.07 -17.97 0.80
N LEU A 183 -2.82 -16.78 0.28
CA LEU A 183 -1.49 -16.17 0.25
C LEU A 183 -1.22 -15.48 1.58
N GLU A 184 -0.12 -15.84 2.24
CA GLU A 184 0.30 -15.25 3.52
C GLU A 184 0.98 -13.88 3.35
#